data_AF-A0A812ZPR6-F1
#
_entry.id   AF-A0A812ZPR6-F1
#
_cell.length_a   1.000
_cell.length_b   1.000
_cell.length_c   1.000
_cell.angle_alpha   90.00
_cell.angle_beta   90.00
_cell.angle_gamma   90.00
#
_symmetry.space_group_name_H-M   'P 1'
#
loop_
_entity.id
_entity.type
_entity.pdbx_description
1 polymer ?
#
loop_
_entity_poly.entity_id
_entity_poly.type
_entity_poly.pdbx_seq_one_letter_code
_entity_poly.pdbx_strand_id
1 'polypeptide(L)'
;MAVFRASRGQNRLWALPLLLSLLSLRSLLAGPTWLSLSQPPPALSRRGVLALTVAATGRAAPARAAASVDTARQQLQEAQKALDDLLAGYESIKKNKSGDIVRNGLKASTSPVAQVQKTCEAVASSASDPGIFQDALEEFVEAVDNADGLAYSSGYANSGNWQVNNPANYLEQARSQIKTAAKDIKTMLELLA
;
A
#
# COMPACT_ATOMS: atom_id res chain seq x y z
N MET A 1 -5.22 52.32 32.40
CA MET A 1 -4.55 51.34 33.28
C MET A 1 -4.15 50.13 32.43
N ALA A 2 -2.95 49.60 32.69
CA ALA A 2 -2.34 48.36 32.19
C ALA A 2 -1.88 48.31 30.72
N VAL A 3 -0.57 48.53 30.60
CA VAL A 3 0.38 48.21 29.53
C VAL A 3 0.51 46.69 29.37
N PHE A 4 0.70 46.17 28.14
CA PHE A 4 1.63 45.06 27.94
C PHE A 4 2.28 45.11 26.55
N ARG A 5 3.61 45.32 26.59
CA ARG A 5 4.59 45.28 25.51
C ARG A 5 5.56 44.16 25.87
N ALA A 6 5.80 43.20 24.98
CA ALA A 6 6.93 42.28 25.04
C ALA A 6 7.23 41.86 23.59
N SER A 7 8.20 42.46 22.91
CA SER A 7 9.66 42.31 23.03
C SER A 7 10.16 40.94 22.57
N ARG A 8 10.84 40.97 21.41
CA ARG A 8 11.72 39.91 20.88
C ARG A 8 12.83 39.59 21.88
N GLY A 9 13.29 38.35 21.90
CA GLY A 9 14.49 37.92 22.61
C GLY A 9 15.04 36.62 22.05
N GLN A 10 16.16 36.72 21.35
CA GLN A 10 17.05 35.62 20.94
C GLN A 10 17.48 34.77 22.15
N ASN A 11 17.79 33.49 21.93
CA ASN A 11 19.13 32.97 22.21
C ASN A 11 19.32 31.55 21.66
N ARG A 12 20.43 31.40 20.92
CA ARG A 12 20.99 30.14 20.46
C ARG A 12 21.87 29.52 21.56
N LEU A 13 22.18 28.24 21.35
CA LEU A 13 23.36 27.47 21.78
C LEU A 13 23.25 26.66 23.10
N TRP A 14 23.61 25.38 22.94
CA TRP A 14 24.54 24.56 23.74
C TRP A 14 24.03 23.18 24.17
N ALA A 15 24.90 22.20 23.86
CA ALA A 15 25.24 21.00 24.64
C ALA A 15 24.35 19.74 24.54
N LEU A 16 24.78 18.86 23.62
CA LEU A 16 24.80 17.40 23.81
C LEU A 16 25.55 17.03 25.11
N PRO A 17 25.15 15.93 25.77
CA PRO A 17 26.12 15.02 26.34
C PRO A 17 25.97 13.60 25.75
N LEU A 18 27.06 13.14 25.14
CA LEU A 18 27.41 11.72 25.06
C LEU A 18 27.43 11.13 26.48
N LEU A 19 26.78 9.99 26.68
CA LEU A 19 27.12 9.08 27.78
C LEU A 19 27.27 7.67 27.22
N LEU A 20 28.54 7.31 27.02
CA LEU A 20 29.01 5.93 26.98
C LEU A 20 28.64 5.25 28.30
N SER A 21 27.99 4.10 28.25
CA SER A 21 28.16 3.08 29.28
C SER A 21 28.61 1.78 28.62
N LEU A 22 29.90 1.51 28.80
CA LEU A 22 30.52 0.19 28.70
C LEU A 22 30.31 -0.48 30.07
N LEU A 23 29.81 -1.72 30.08
CA LEU A 23 30.23 -2.82 30.97
C LEU A 23 29.38 -4.05 30.55
N SER A 24 29.97 -5.06 29.89
CA SER A 24 30.50 -6.30 30.51
C SER A 24 29.37 -7.23 31.00
N LEU A 25 29.35 -8.55 30.82
CA LEU A 25 30.40 -9.52 30.57
C LEU A 25 29.72 -10.86 30.16
N ARG A 26 30.39 -11.57 29.25
CA ARG A 26 30.41 -13.03 29.01
C ARG A 26 29.65 -13.96 29.99
N SER A 27 28.91 -14.90 29.42
CA SER A 27 28.95 -16.36 29.70
C SER A 27 28.19 -17.07 28.56
N LEU A 28 28.86 -17.66 27.55
CA LEU A 28 29.47 -19.00 27.48
C LEU A 28 28.50 -20.19 27.63
N LEU A 29 28.47 -20.98 26.55
CA LEU A 29 28.30 -22.44 26.47
C LEU A 29 26.90 -23.03 26.71
N ALA A 30 26.27 -23.50 25.63
CA ALA A 30 26.19 -24.94 25.30
C ALA A 30 25.20 -25.18 24.15
N GLY A 31 25.64 -25.89 23.11
CA GLY A 31 24.74 -26.53 22.14
C GLY A 31 23.92 -27.65 22.81
N PRO A 32 22.91 -28.21 22.14
CA PRO A 32 23.21 -29.10 21.03
C PRO A 32 22.26 -29.01 19.82
N THR A 33 22.80 -29.48 18.70
CA THR A 33 22.15 -30.02 17.51
C THR A 33 20.84 -30.79 17.78
N TRP A 34 19.79 -30.42 17.08
CA TRP A 34 18.68 -31.32 16.75
C TRP A 34 18.45 -31.31 15.24
N LEU A 35 19.20 -32.16 14.55
CA LEU A 35 18.68 -32.84 13.37
C LEU A 35 17.67 -33.86 13.88
N SER A 36 16.39 -33.72 13.54
CA SER A 36 15.52 -34.88 13.51
C SER A 36 14.50 -34.72 12.39
N LEU A 37 14.70 -35.57 11.39
CA LEU A 37 13.78 -35.84 10.29
C LEU A 37 12.48 -36.38 10.87
N SER A 38 11.38 -35.67 10.70
CA SER A 38 10.07 -36.30 10.62
C SER A 38 9.83 -36.76 9.19
N GLN A 39 10.32 -37.97 8.87
CA GLN A 39 9.84 -38.74 7.73
C GLN A 39 8.36 -39.11 7.92
N PRO A 40 7.52 -39.05 6.87
CA PRO A 40 6.20 -39.68 6.90
C PRO A 40 6.32 -41.21 6.79
N PRO A 41 5.37 -41.98 7.38
CA PRO A 41 5.42 -43.44 7.33
C PRO A 41 5.19 -43.99 5.91
N PRO A 42 5.86 -45.08 5.51
CA PRO A 42 5.58 -45.78 4.26
C PRO A 42 4.34 -46.67 4.41
N ALA A 43 3.30 -46.40 3.61
CA ALA A 43 2.23 -47.36 3.37
C ALA A 43 2.40 -47.99 1.97
N LEU A 44 2.76 -49.26 1.99
CA LEU A 44 2.87 -50.16 0.85
C LEU A 44 1.51 -50.41 0.19
N SER A 45 1.50 -50.27 -1.13
CA SER A 45 0.90 -51.17 -2.12
C SER A 45 -0.54 -51.64 -1.93
N ARG A 46 -1.43 -51.10 -2.77
CA ARG A 46 -2.30 -51.95 -3.59
C ARG A 46 -2.21 -51.55 -5.06
N ARG A 47 -1.64 -52.49 -5.82
CA ARG A 47 -1.79 -52.63 -7.27
C ARG A 47 -3.25 -52.45 -7.66
N GLY A 48 -3.50 -51.50 -8.55
CA GLY A 48 -4.71 -51.36 -9.32
C GLY A 48 -4.32 -50.81 -10.68
N VAL A 49 -3.73 -51.68 -11.51
CA VAL A 49 -3.60 -51.42 -12.96
C VAL A 49 -5.01 -51.47 -13.52
N LEU A 50 -5.54 -50.33 -13.96
CA LEU A 50 -6.50 -50.26 -15.04
C LEU A 50 -6.26 -48.93 -15.77
N ALA A 51 -5.64 -49.06 -16.93
CA ALA A 51 -5.48 -48.00 -17.90
C ALA A 51 -6.86 -47.48 -18.32
N LEU A 52 -7.10 -46.18 -18.14
CA LEU A 52 -8.07 -45.45 -18.93
C LEU A 52 -7.31 -44.41 -19.74
N THR A 53 -7.28 -44.63 -21.05
CA THR A 53 -6.94 -43.68 -22.09
C THR A 53 -7.77 -42.40 -21.93
N VAL A 54 -7.11 -41.29 -21.60
CA VAL A 54 -7.65 -39.95 -21.86
C VAL A 54 -6.75 -39.29 -22.89
N ALA A 55 -7.33 -39.17 -24.09
CA ALA A 55 -6.80 -38.40 -25.19
C ALA A 55 -6.59 -36.92 -24.78
N ALA A 56 -5.55 -36.35 -25.38
CA ALA A 56 -5.27 -34.92 -25.55
C ALA A 56 -6.31 -33.94 -24.95
N THR A 57 -5.91 -33.27 -23.88
CA THR A 57 -5.93 -31.81 -23.89
C THR A 57 -4.65 -31.35 -23.19
N GLY A 58 -3.66 -30.96 -24.00
CA GLY A 58 -2.62 -30.07 -23.52
C GLY A 58 -3.33 -28.85 -22.97
N ARG A 59 -3.49 -28.81 -21.65
CA ARG A 59 -3.94 -27.64 -20.92
C ARG A 59 -2.76 -26.68 -20.99
N ALA A 60 -2.64 -26.01 -22.15
CA ALA A 60 -1.97 -24.74 -22.22
C ALA A 60 -2.49 -23.97 -21.01
N ALA A 61 -1.56 -23.59 -20.12
CA ALA A 61 -1.84 -22.54 -19.16
C ALA A 61 -2.55 -21.43 -19.95
N PRO A 62 -3.65 -20.84 -19.43
CA PRO A 62 -4.32 -19.77 -20.15
C PRO A 62 -3.25 -18.74 -20.46
N ALA A 63 -2.90 -18.62 -21.74
CA ALA A 63 -2.11 -17.51 -22.21
C ALA A 63 -2.91 -16.29 -21.74
N ARG A 64 -2.35 -15.58 -20.76
CA ARG A 64 -2.93 -14.37 -20.19
C ARG A 64 -3.24 -13.50 -21.40
N ALA A 65 -4.52 -13.41 -21.79
CA ALA A 65 -4.89 -12.59 -22.92
C ALA A 65 -4.30 -11.22 -22.62
N ALA A 66 -3.39 -10.75 -23.49
CA ALA A 66 -2.78 -9.44 -23.31
C ALA A 66 -3.94 -8.47 -23.11
N ALA A 67 -4.01 -7.87 -21.91
CA ALA A 67 -5.07 -6.91 -21.63
C ALA A 67 -4.97 -5.85 -22.72
N SER A 68 -6.02 -5.66 -23.52
CA SER A 68 -5.96 -4.65 -24.57
C SER A 68 -5.81 -3.27 -23.92
N VAL A 69 -5.08 -2.38 -24.58
CA VAL A 69 -4.90 -0.99 -24.11
C VAL A 69 -6.26 -0.33 -23.83
N ASP A 70 -7.26 -0.61 -24.67
CA ASP A 70 -8.63 -0.11 -24.46
C ASP A 70 -9.28 -0.62 -23.17
N THR A 71 -9.09 -1.91 -22.84
CA THR A 71 -9.60 -2.49 -21.58
C THR A 71 -8.88 -1.88 -20.38
N ALA A 72 -7.56 -1.70 -20.47
CA ALA A 72 -6.80 -1.06 -19.41
C ALA A 72 -7.23 0.39 -19.20
N ARG A 73 -7.48 1.14 -20.28
CA ARG A 73 -7.98 2.51 -20.21
C ARG A 73 -9.33 2.60 -19.49
N GLN A 74 -10.26 1.68 -19.79
CA GLN A 74 -11.56 1.62 -19.09
C GLN A 74 -11.37 1.34 -17.60
N GLN A 75 -10.53 0.37 -17.23
CA GLN A 75 -10.24 0.06 -15.82
C GLN A 75 -9.61 1.24 -15.07
N LEU A 76 -8.70 1.98 -15.73
CA LEU A 76 -8.11 3.19 -15.16
C LEU A 76 -9.13 4.32 -15.02
N GLN A 77 -10.06 4.47 -15.95
CA GLN A 77 -11.17 5.43 -15.83
C GLN A 77 -12.11 5.07 -14.67
N GLU A 78 -12.40 3.79 -14.45
CA GLU A 78 -13.17 3.32 -13.29
C GLU A 78 -12.43 3.61 -11.97
N ALA A 79 -11.12 3.38 -11.92
CA ALA A 79 -10.29 3.72 -10.77
C ALA A 79 -10.23 5.24 -10.53
N GLN A 80 -10.07 6.05 -11.57
CA GLN A 80 -10.15 7.51 -11.50
C GLN A 80 -11.47 7.95 -10.87
N LYS A 81 -12.58 7.43 -11.39
CA LYS A 81 -13.92 7.73 -10.88
C LYS A 81 -14.07 7.33 -9.41
N ALA A 82 -13.57 6.16 -9.01
CA ALA A 82 -13.61 5.71 -7.62
C ALA A 82 -12.84 6.65 -6.68
N LEU A 83 -11.68 7.15 -7.10
CA LEU A 83 -10.93 8.15 -6.32
C LEU A 83 -11.67 9.49 -6.26
N ASP A 84 -12.27 9.93 -7.37
CA ASP A 84 -13.05 11.17 -7.42
C ASP A 84 -14.29 11.10 -6.53
N ASP A 85 -15.02 9.98 -6.54
CA ASP A 85 -16.17 9.70 -5.66
C ASP A 85 -15.74 9.70 -4.19
N LEU A 86 -14.59 9.09 -3.88
CA LEU A 86 -14.01 9.10 -2.53
C LEU A 86 -13.66 10.52 -2.06
N LEU A 87 -13.08 11.34 -2.94
CA LEU A 87 -12.74 12.74 -2.66
C LEU A 87 -13.98 13.62 -2.50
N ALA A 88 -15.04 13.35 -3.25
CA ALA A 88 -16.32 14.06 -3.13
C ALA A 88 -17.01 13.75 -1.80
N GLY A 89 -16.94 12.50 -1.33
CA GLY A 89 -17.49 12.07 -0.04
C GLY A 89 -16.64 12.43 1.19
N TYR A 90 -15.47 13.03 1.00
CA TYR A 90 -14.41 13.05 2.03
C TYR A 90 -14.78 13.82 3.30
N GLU A 91 -15.52 14.92 3.19
CA GLU A 91 -15.95 15.69 4.37
C GLU A 91 -16.84 14.86 5.31
N SER A 92 -17.68 13.99 4.75
CA SER A 92 -18.50 13.05 5.51
C SER A 92 -17.65 12.01 6.24
N ILE A 93 -16.67 11.44 5.53
CA ILE A 93 -15.70 10.47 6.09
C ILE A 93 -14.95 11.07 7.28
N LYS A 94 -14.45 12.31 7.12
CA LYS A 94 -13.74 13.05 8.15
C LYS A 94 -14.61 13.30 9.38
N LYS A 95 -15.85 13.73 9.18
CA LYS A 95 -16.81 13.97 10.29
C LYS A 95 -17.07 12.70 11.10
N ASN A 96 -17.15 11.56 10.43
CA ASN A 96 -17.37 10.26 11.06
C ASN A 96 -16.08 9.62 11.58
N LYS A 97 -14.91 10.25 11.37
CA LYS A 97 -13.58 9.73 11.74
C LYS A 97 -13.33 8.30 11.26
N SER A 98 -13.86 7.97 10.09
CA SER A 98 -13.94 6.58 9.62
C SER A 98 -12.85 6.28 8.60
N GLY A 99 -11.63 6.03 9.08
CA GLY A 99 -10.51 5.59 8.24
C GLY A 99 -10.84 4.37 7.38
N ASP A 100 -11.63 3.43 7.89
CA ASP A 100 -12.00 2.20 7.17
C ASP A 100 -12.72 2.44 5.84
N ILE A 101 -13.45 3.55 5.69
CA ILE A 101 -14.11 3.89 4.41
C ILE A 101 -13.06 4.18 3.35
N VAL A 102 -12.02 4.94 3.70
CA VAL A 102 -10.88 5.24 2.82
C VAL A 102 -10.16 3.95 2.46
N ARG A 103 -9.83 3.13 3.46
CA ARG A 103 -9.10 1.87 3.27
C ARG A 103 -9.85 0.90 2.37
N ASN A 104 -11.16 0.75 2.58
CA ASN A 104 -12.00 -0.08 1.72
C ASN A 104 -12.07 0.46 0.29
N GLY A 105 -12.16 1.79 0.14
CA GLY A 105 -12.12 2.44 -1.18
C GLY A 105 -10.81 2.22 -1.94
N LEU A 106 -9.69 2.03 -1.23
CA LEU A 106 -8.35 1.88 -1.85
C LEU A 106 -7.91 0.42 -2.03
N LYS A 107 -8.13 -0.43 -1.03
CA LYS A 107 -7.49 -1.75 -0.90
C LYS A 107 -8.45 -2.94 -0.90
N ALA A 108 -9.77 -2.73 -0.83
CA ALA A 108 -10.70 -3.85 -0.92
C ALA A 108 -10.49 -4.59 -2.24
N SER A 109 -10.64 -5.91 -2.25
CA SER A 109 -10.47 -6.72 -3.47
C SER A 109 -11.43 -6.32 -4.60
N THR A 110 -12.57 -5.74 -4.23
CA THR A 110 -13.60 -5.20 -5.13
C THR A 110 -13.35 -3.74 -5.53
N SER A 111 -12.34 -3.08 -4.98
CA SER A 111 -12.00 -1.70 -5.35
C SER A 111 -11.36 -1.68 -6.74
N PRO A 112 -11.83 -0.81 -7.65
CA PRO A 112 -11.14 -0.53 -8.90
C PRO A 112 -9.70 -0.03 -8.70
N VAL A 113 -9.44 0.72 -7.62
CA VAL A 113 -8.12 1.27 -7.28
C VAL A 113 -7.11 0.16 -7.00
N ALA A 114 -7.54 -0.93 -6.35
CA ALA A 114 -6.68 -2.07 -6.02
C ALA A 114 -6.20 -2.84 -7.26
N GLN A 115 -6.84 -2.66 -8.42
CA GLN A 115 -6.48 -3.35 -9.66
C GLN A 115 -5.51 -2.55 -10.53
N VAL A 116 -5.33 -1.24 -10.28
CA VAL A 116 -4.56 -0.32 -11.13
C VAL A 116 -3.15 -0.84 -11.42
N GLN A 117 -2.41 -1.25 -10.38
CA GLN A 117 -1.03 -1.72 -10.57
C GLN A 117 -0.95 -2.89 -11.57
N LYS A 118 -1.77 -3.91 -11.34
CA LYS A 118 -1.83 -5.09 -12.21
C LYS A 118 -2.26 -4.73 -13.64
N THR A 119 -3.20 -3.79 -13.78
CA THR A 119 -3.66 -3.30 -15.08
C THR A 119 -2.54 -2.57 -15.82
N CYS A 120 -1.84 -1.66 -15.15
CA CYS A 120 -0.74 -0.88 -15.75
C CYS A 120 0.47 -1.74 -16.12
N GLU A 121 0.88 -2.68 -15.25
CA GLU A 121 1.96 -3.62 -15.55
C GLU A 121 1.71 -4.43 -16.83
N ALA A 122 0.45 -4.71 -17.16
CA ALA A 122 0.08 -5.46 -18.36
C ALA A 122 0.18 -4.65 -19.66
N VAL A 123 0.14 -3.31 -19.59
CA VAL A 123 0.12 -2.42 -20.76
C VAL A 123 1.25 -1.40 -20.81
N ALA A 124 2.17 -1.42 -19.84
CA ALA A 124 3.26 -0.44 -19.72
C ALA A 124 4.12 -0.33 -20.99
N SER A 125 4.40 -1.46 -21.65
CA SER A 125 5.18 -1.47 -22.91
C SER A 125 4.45 -0.85 -24.11
N SER A 126 3.15 -0.58 -23.98
CA SER A 126 2.30 0.00 -25.02
C SER A 126 2.01 1.49 -24.80
N ALA A 127 2.52 2.07 -23.72
CA ALA A 127 2.44 3.51 -23.48
C ALA A 127 3.32 4.28 -24.48
N SER A 128 2.90 5.50 -24.79
CA SER A 128 3.66 6.44 -25.64
C SER A 128 5.04 6.79 -25.07
N ASP A 129 5.13 6.89 -23.75
CA ASP A 129 6.39 6.99 -23.00
C ASP A 129 6.38 5.99 -21.83
N PRO A 130 6.97 4.78 -22.02
CA PRO A 130 6.98 3.75 -20.99
C PRO A 130 7.73 4.15 -19.70
N GLY A 131 8.70 5.07 -19.78
CA GLY A 131 9.46 5.52 -18.62
C GLY A 131 8.59 6.37 -17.70
N ILE A 132 8.00 7.44 -18.25
CA ILE A 132 7.09 8.30 -17.48
C ILE A 132 5.84 7.55 -17.02
N PHE A 133 5.38 6.56 -17.80
CA PHE A 133 4.26 5.70 -17.38
C PHE A 133 4.62 4.85 -16.15
N GLN A 134 5.83 4.29 -16.10
CA GLN A 134 6.29 3.54 -14.92
C GLN A 134 6.50 4.44 -13.71
N ASP A 135 7.11 5.62 -13.89
CA ASP A 135 7.27 6.59 -12.82
C ASP A 135 5.91 6.98 -12.21
N ALA A 136 4.92 7.28 -13.05
CA ALA A 136 3.56 7.58 -12.59
C ALA A 136 2.89 6.39 -11.87
N LEU A 137 3.17 5.17 -12.31
CA LEU A 137 2.66 3.97 -11.63
C LEU A 137 3.31 3.79 -10.25
N GLU A 138 4.62 4.01 -10.12
CA GLU A 138 5.32 3.93 -8.83
C GLU A 138 4.82 5.00 -7.85
N GLU A 139 4.69 6.25 -8.31
CA GLU A 139 4.13 7.36 -7.52
C GLU A 139 2.68 7.06 -7.09
N PHE A 140 1.86 6.48 -7.99
CA PHE A 140 0.50 6.06 -7.66
C PHE A 140 0.47 5.00 -6.55
N VAL A 141 1.30 3.96 -6.63
CA VAL A 141 1.34 2.87 -5.64
C VAL A 141 1.75 3.41 -4.28
N GLU A 142 2.80 4.24 -4.24
CA GLU A 142 3.26 4.89 -3.01
C GLU A 142 2.18 5.80 -2.41
N ALA A 143 1.50 6.61 -3.23
CA ALA A 143 0.43 7.48 -2.77
C ALA A 143 -0.74 6.68 -2.17
N VAL A 144 -1.14 5.57 -2.80
CA VAL A 144 -2.20 4.69 -2.28
C VAL A 144 -1.80 4.02 -0.96
N ASP A 145 -0.56 3.55 -0.83
CA ASP A 145 -0.05 2.94 0.40
C ASP A 145 0.05 3.95 1.54
N ASN A 146 0.53 5.15 1.26
CA ASN A 146 0.58 6.25 2.22
C ASN A 146 -0.83 6.66 2.66
N ALA A 147 -1.78 6.76 1.72
CA ALA A 147 -3.18 7.05 2.04
C ALA A 147 -3.80 5.97 2.96
N ASP A 148 -3.59 4.68 2.68
CA ASP A 148 -4.07 3.58 3.52
C ASP A 148 -3.44 3.62 4.92
N GLY A 149 -2.13 3.81 5.02
CA GLY A 149 -1.41 3.88 6.29
C GLY A 149 -1.87 5.05 7.17
N LEU A 150 -2.10 6.22 6.57
CA LEU A 150 -2.65 7.39 7.25
C LEU A 150 -4.10 7.16 7.68
N ALA A 151 -4.94 6.60 6.80
CA ALA A 151 -6.32 6.25 7.12
C ALA A 151 -6.40 5.21 8.25
N TYR A 152 -5.53 4.20 8.24
CA TYR A 152 -5.39 3.23 9.32
C TYR A 152 -5.01 3.91 10.64
N SER A 153 -4.00 4.79 10.61
CA SER A 153 -3.52 5.52 11.78
C SER A 153 -4.61 6.41 12.40
N SER A 154 -5.52 6.95 11.59
CA SER A 154 -6.64 7.77 12.07
C SER A 154 -7.55 7.03 13.07
N GLY A 155 -7.70 5.70 12.94
CA GLY A 155 -8.49 4.89 13.88
C GLY A 155 -7.88 4.77 15.28
N TYR A 156 -6.55 4.94 15.39
CA TYR A 156 -5.80 4.82 16.64
C TYR A 156 -5.37 6.16 17.23
N ALA A 157 -5.60 7.27 16.52
CA ALA A 157 -5.16 8.61 16.89
C ALA A 157 -5.92 9.22 18.09
N ASN A 158 -6.42 8.42 19.03
CA ASN A 158 -7.13 8.89 20.23
C ASN A 158 -6.30 8.74 21.53
N SER A 159 -5.03 8.34 21.44
CA SER A 159 -4.13 8.21 22.60
C SER A 159 -3.02 9.27 22.60
N GLY A 160 -2.75 9.87 23.76
CA GLY A 160 -1.66 10.83 23.96
C GLY A 160 -2.04 12.29 23.72
N ASN A 161 -1.12 13.10 23.20
CA ASN A 161 -1.37 14.51 22.93
C ASN A 161 -2.32 14.69 21.73
N TRP A 162 -3.60 14.92 22.01
CA TRP A 162 -4.67 15.07 21.03
C TRP A 162 -4.47 16.25 20.05
N GLN A 163 -3.64 17.23 20.38
CA GLN A 163 -3.33 18.36 19.50
C GLN A 163 -2.40 17.94 18.35
N VAL A 164 -1.58 16.91 18.57
CA VAL A 164 -0.63 16.36 17.58
C VAL A 164 -1.23 15.11 16.95
N ASN A 165 -1.81 14.23 17.77
CA ASN A 165 -2.38 12.95 17.37
C ASN A 165 -3.91 13.10 17.27
N ASN A 166 -4.40 13.63 16.15
CA ASN A 166 -5.82 13.85 15.89
C ASN A 166 -6.25 13.05 14.65
N PRO A 167 -7.30 12.20 14.72
CA PRO A 167 -7.79 11.43 13.58
C PRO A 167 -8.06 12.30 12.35
N ALA A 168 -8.57 13.52 12.54
CA ALA A 168 -8.87 14.44 11.46
C ALA A 168 -7.60 14.88 10.69
N ASN A 169 -6.46 15.03 11.37
CA ASN A 169 -5.20 15.40 10.73
C ASN A 169 -4.66 14.27 9.85
N TYR A 170 -4.76 13.02 10.30
CA TYR A 170 -4.40 11.86 9.50
C TYR A 170 -5.29 11.72 8.26
N LEU A 171 -6.60 11.93 8.43
CA LEU A 171 -7.53 11.90 7.31
C LEU A 171 -7.27 13.02 6.31
N GLU A 172 -6.90 14.23 6.74
CA GLU A 172 -6.50 15.28 5.78
C GLU A 172 -5.23 14.93 5.00
N GLN A 173 -4.23 14.33 5.66
CA GLN A 173 -3.03 13.86 4.96
C GLN A 173 -3.36 12.74 3.98
N ALA A 174 -4.20 11.77 4.37
CA ALA A 174 -4.67 10.71 3.48
C ALA A 174 -5.40 11.29 2.26
N ARG A 175 -6.19 12.35 2.45
CA ARG A 175 -6.85 13.06 1.34
C ARG A 175 -5.85 13.62 0.34
N SER A 176 -4.75 14.19 0.82
CA SER A 176 -3.70 14.72 -0.04
C SER A 176 -3.09 13.62 -0.89
N GLN A 177 -2.83 12.45 -0.30
CA GLN A 177 -2.29 11.30 -1.02
C GLN A 177 -3.27 10.74 -2.05
N ILE A 178 -4.57 10.70 -1.74
CA ILE A 178 -5.62 10.31 -2.71
C ILE A 178 -5.66 11.27 -3.92
N LYS A 179 -5.42 12.57 -3.71
CA LYS A 179 -5.32 13.54 -4.81
C LYS A 179 -4.09 13.30 -5.68
N THR A 180 -2.95 12.93 -5.07
CA THR A 180 -1.74 12.54 -5.80
C THR A 180 -2.05 11.32 -6.67
N ALA A 181 -2.58 10.23 -6.08
CA ALA A 181 -2.96 9.04 -6.83
C ALA A 181 -3.92 9.35 -7.99
N ALA A 182 -4.90 10.24 -7.79
CA ALA A 182 -5.83 10.66 -8.85
C ALA A 182 -5.17 11.50 -9.96
N LYS A 183 -4.08 12.22 -9.65
CA LYS A 183 -3.28 12.91 -10.67
C LYS A 183 -2.49 11.89 -11.49
N ASP A 184 -1.90 10.90 -10.83
CA ASP A 184 -1.04 9.91 -11.48
C ASP A 184 -1.84 8.99 -12.41
N ILE A 185 -3.09 8.63 -12.04
CA ILE A 185 -4.01 7.93 -12.96
C ILE A 185 -4.28 8.76 -14.22
N LYS A 186 -4.46 10.09 -14.11
CA LYS A 186 -4.65 10.94 -15.29
C LYS A 186 -3.42 10.92 -16.19
N THR A 187 -2.22 11.02 -15.62
CA THR A 187 -0.98 10.91 -16.37
C THR A 187 -0.87 9.55 -17.08
N MET A 188 -1.18 8.45 -16.40
CA MET A 188 -1.20 7.12 -17.02
C MET A 188 -2.23 7.02 -18.16
N LEU A 189 -3.42 7.61 -18.00
CA LEU A 189 -4.46 7.65 -19.05
C LEU A 189 -4.03 8.45 -20.27
N GLU A 190 -3.36 9.58 -20.09
CA GLU A 190 -2.83 10.42 -21.17
C GLU A 190 -1.75 9.70 -21.97
N LEU A 191 -0.91 8.90 -21.31
CA LEU A 191 0.17 8.15 -21.95
C LEU A 191 -0.30 6.89 -22.70
N LEU A 192 -1.51 6.40 -22.38
CA LEU A 192 -2.18 5.30 -23.10
C LEU A 192 -3.14 5.80 -24.19
N ALA A 193 -3.21 7.10 -24.46
CA ALA A 193 -4.11 7.69 -25.45
C ALA A 193 -3.67 7.45 -26.90
#